data_AF-A0A0N8PQS7-F1
#
_entry.id   AF-A0A0N8PQS7-F1
#
_cell.length_a   1.000
_cell.length_b   1.000
_cell.length_c   1.000
_cell.angle_alpha   90.00
_cell.angle_beta   90.00
_cell.angle_gamma   90.00
#
_symmetry.space_group_name_H-M   'P 1'
#
loop_
_entity.id
_entity.type
_entity.pdbx_description
1 polymer ?
#
loop_
_entity_poly.entity_id
_entity_poly.type
_entity_poly.pdbx_seq_one_letter_code
_entity_poly.pdbx_strand_id
1 'polypeptide(L)'
;MRAGAKLGLLRETLPLLDANAQAWVDASVRGKQIDARSQWAGEEWISGPWALAAALNGYLHTLEAVAAGRTPALPAVHTRPGGQVVARVFPWNWSQNLLMNGVTTDVWMQPGVTQANLAEHIAAFYHKPGPHPGGVALVLGAGNINSIPALDMLYKLVADGEVVLLKFNPVNEYLAPIFERIFAPFVAGGFLRITTGGAEVGAYLTQHPGIDTIHITGSERTHDAILYGGGAEGV
;
A
#
# COMPACT_ATOMS: atom_id res chain seq x y z
N MET A 1 -11.80 8.91 -8.04
CA MET A 1 -12.89 7.89 -8.01
C MET A 1 -13.65 7.95 -6.69
N ARG A 2 -14.98 7.74 -6.68
CA ARG A 2 -15.78 7.58 -5.44
C ARG A 2 -15.47 6.26 -4.74
N ALA A 3 -15.75 6.16 -3.44
CA ALA A 3 -15.51 4.95 -2.63
C ALA A 3 -16.09 3.67 -3.26
N GLY A 4 -17.33 3.71 -3.75
CA GLY A 4 -17.98 2.56 -4.39
C GLY A 4 -17.27 2.03 -5.64
N ALA A 5 -16.67 2.90 -6.46
CA ALA A 5 -15.91 2.48 -7.63
C ALA A 5 -14.58 1.80 -7.22
N LYS A 6 -13.90 2.36 -6.20
CA LYS A 6 -12.67 1.75 -5.65
C LYS A 6 -12.95 0.38 -5.03
N LEU A 7 -14.10 0.21 -4.34
CA LEU A 7 -14.54 -1.09 -3.83
C LEU A 7 -14.66 -2.16 -4.93
N GLY A 8 -15.25 -1.81 -6.08
CA GLY A 8 -15.37 -2.74 -7.21
C GLY A 8 -14.00 -3.25 -7.67
N LEU A 9 -13.07 -2.32 -7.93
CA LEU A 9 -11.71 -2.66 -8.37
C LEU A 9 -10.96 -3.54 -7.35
N LEU A 10 -11.08 -3.24 -6.05
CA LEU A 10 -10.44 -4.03 -4.99
C LEU A 10 -11.04 -5.44 -4.88
N ARG A 11 -12.36 -5.57 -5.03
CA ARG A 11 -13.05 -6.88 -5.04
C ARG A 11 -12.66 -7.73 -6.23
N GLU A 12 -12.48 -7.11 -7.39
CA GLU A 12 -11.99 -7.81 -8.60
C GLU A 12 -10.51 -8.22 -8.47
N THR A 13 -9.71 -7.47 -7.71
CA THR A 13 -8.29 -7.76 -7.48
C THR A 13 -8.05 -8.99 -6.59
N LEU A 14 -8.89 -9.22 -5.57
CA LEU A 14 -8.71 -10.34 -4.63
C LEU A 14 -8.64 -11.74 -5.29
N PRO A 15 -9.59 -12.16 -6.15
CA PRO A 15 -9.50 -13.46 -6.81
C PRO A 15 -8.31 -13.54 -7.78
N LEU A 16 -7.87 -12.42 -8.36
CA LEU A 16 -6.67 -12.38 -9.20
C LEU A 16 -5.39 -12.55 -8.38
N LEU A 17 -5.35 -12.00 -7.17
CA LEU A 17 -4.27 -12.25 -6.21
C LEU A 17 -4.20 -13.75 -5.88
N ASP A 18 -5.32 -14.36 -5.51
CA ASP A 18 -5.38 -15.79 -5.19
C ASP A 18 -4.87 -16.66 -6.36
N ALA A 19 -5.39 -16.40 -7.57
CA ALA A 19 -4.99 -17.12 -8.78
C ALA A 19 -3.50 -16.96 -9.16
N ASN A 20 -2.83 -15.90 -8.69
CA ASN A 20 -1.42 -15.62 -8.99
C ASN A 20 -0.49 -15.78 -7.79
N ALA A 21 -0.99 -16.13 -6.60
CA ALA A 21 -0.21 -16.18 -5.37
C ALA A 21 0.94 -17.20 -5.45
N GLN A 22 0.67 -18.40 -5.97
CA GLN A 22 1.72 -19.42 -6.17
C GLN A 22 2.79 -18.94 -7.15
N ALA A 23 2.38 -18.38 -8.29
CA ALA A 23 3.31 -17.88 -9.30
C ALA A 23 4.19 -16.74 -8.76
N TRP A 24 3.62 -15.87 -7.91
CA TRP A 24 4.38 -14.88 -7.15
C TRP A 24 5.43 -15.56 -6.29
N VAL A 25 5.03 -16.44 -5.35
CA VAL A 25 5.97 -17.05 -4.42
C VAL A 25 7.07 -17.82 -5.14
N ASP A 26 6.72 -18.59 -6.16
CA ASP A 26 7.70 -19.34 -6.96
C ASP A 26 8.71 -18.41 -7.64
N ALA A 27 8.26 -17.27 -8.15
CA ALA A 27 9.13 -16.27 -8.75
C ALA A 27 10.03 -15.60 -7.70
N SER A 28 9.49 -15.27 -6.53
CA SER A 28 10.24 -14.70 -5.41
C SER A 28 11.29 -15.66 -4.86
N VAL A 29 10.95 -16.94 -4.65
CA VAL A 29 11.89 -17.98 -4.19
C VAL A 29 13.05 -18.14 -5.19
N ARG A 30 12.75 -18.16 -6.49
CA ARG A 30 13.79 -18.21 -7.53
C ARG A 30 14.64 -16.94 -7.56
N GLY A 31 14.00 -15.77 -7.56
CA GLY A 31 14.68 -14.47 -7.66
C GLY A 31 15.58 -14.17 -6.47
N LYS A 32 15.17 -14.59 -5.27
CA LYS A 32 15.93 -14.47 -4.03
C LYS A 32 16.87 -15.65 -3.77
N GLN A 33 16.92 -16.63 -4.68
CA GLN A 33 17.77 -17.82 -4.57
C GLN A 33 17.54 -18.61 -3.27
N ILE A 34 16.29 -18.68 -2.82
CA ILE A 34 15.88 -19.42 -1.62
C ILE A 34 15.78 -20.91 -1.95
N ASP A 35 16.27 -21.80 -1.07
CA ASP A 35 15.94 -23.23 -1.18
C ASP A 35 14.43 -23.39 -0.94
N ALA A 36 13.70 -23.84 -1.97
CA ALA A 36 12.26 -24.03 -1.94
C ALA A 36 11.78 -25.01 -0.85
N ARG A 37 12.68 -25.84 -0.31
CA ARG A 37 12.38 -26.78 0.80
C ARG A 37 12.68 -26.19 2.17
N SER A 38 13.31 -25.02 2.23
CA SER A 38 13.62 -24.35 3.49
C SER A 38 12.41 -23.57 4.01
N GLN A 39 12.42 -23.30 5.31
CA GLN A 39 11.39 -22.48 5.97
C GLN A 39 11.28 -21.05 5.41
N TRP A 40 12.34 -20.55 4.76
CA TRP A 40 12.37 -19.21 4.16
C TRP A 40 11.39 -19.05 3.00
N ALA A 41 11.01 -20.14 2.32
CA ALA A 41 9.96 -20.09 1.30
C ALA A 41 8.60 -19.69 1.91
N GLY A 42 8.36 -19.98 3.19
CA GLY A 42 7.17 -19.54 3.92
C GLY A 42 7.14 -18.02 4.16
N GLU A 43 8.30 -17.37 4.23
CA GLU A 43 8.39 -15.91 4.37
C GLU A 43 7.83 -15.19 3.14
N GLU A 44 8.05 -15.73 1.94
CA GLU A 44 7.52 -15.16 0.70
C GLU A 44 5.98 -15.26 0.62
N TRP A 45 5.38 -16.27 1.25
CA TRP A 45 3.92 -16.35 1.40
C TRP A 45 3.39 -15.27 2.34
N ILE A 46 3.97 -15.17 3.54
CA ILE A 46 3.47 -14.30 4.61
C ILE A 46 3.74 -12.83 4.27
N SER A 47 4.97 -12.49 3.87
CA SER A 47 5.37 -11.11 3.55
C SER A 47 5.00 -10.67 2.13
N GLY A 48 4.55 -11.58 1.27
CA GLY A 48 4.12 -11.32 -0.10
C GLY A 48 2.59 -11.35 -0.26
N PRO A 49 2.01 -12.41 -0.86
CA PRO A 49 0.57 -12.47 -1.13
C PRO A 49 -0.34 -12.31 0.09
N TRP A 50 0.01 -12.90 1.25
CA TRP A 50 -0.83 -12.76 2.45
C TRP A 50 -0.86 -11.33 2.96
N ALA A 51 0.28 -10.64 3.01
CA ALA A 51 0.35 -9.23 3.39
C ALA A 51 -0.51 -8.35 2.47
N LEU A 52 -0.47 -8.58 1.15
CA LEU A 52 -1.33 -7.88 0.20
C LEU A 52 -2.82 -8.21 0.41
N ALA A 53 -3.17 -9.47 0.63
CA ALA A 53 -4.54 -9.88 0.90
C ALA A 53 -5.07 -9.23 2.19
N ALA A 54 -4.26 -9.17 3.25
CA ALA A 54 -4.60 -8.49 4.50
C ALA A 54 -4.87 -6.99 4.28
N ALA A 55 -4.04 -6.32 3.49
CA ALA A 55 -4.22 -4.91 3.15
C ALA A 55 -5.48 -4.68 2.31
N LEU A 56 -5.72 -5.48 1.26
CA LEU A 56 -6.93 -5.41 0.43
C LEU A 56 -8.19 -5.56 1.30
N ASN A 57 -8.22 -6.54 2.20
CA ASN A 57 -9.35 -6.73 3.12
C ASN A 57 -9.53 -5.55 4.08
N GLY A 58 -8.43 -4.92 4.55
CA GLY A 58 -8.49 -3.70 5.36
C GLY A 58 -9.10 -2.50 4.60
N TYR A 59 -8.71 -2.32 3.34
CA TYR A 59 -9.30 -1.30 2.48
C TYR A 59 -10.77 -1.57 2.21
N LEU A 60 -11.15 -2.81 1.89
CA LEU A 60 -12.55 -3.20 1.69
C LEU A 60 -13.39 -2.90 2.93
N HIS A 61 -12.94 -3.33 4.12
CA HIS A 61 -13.65 -3.07 5.37
C HIS A 61 -13.92 -1.57 5.60
N THR A 62 -12.90 -0.74 5.38
CA THR A 62 -13.01 0.72 5.54
C THR A 62 -13.93 1.33 4.50
N LEU A 63 -13.73 1.00 3.22
CA LEU A 63 -14.48 1.61 2.13
C LEU A 63 -15.94 1.14 2.08
N GLU A 64 -16.27 -0.06 2.56
CA GLU A 64 -17.65 -0.53 2.71
C GLU A 64 -18.44 0.32 3.71
N ALA A 65 -17.83 0.68 4.84
CA ALA A 65 -18.44 1.60 5.79
C ALA A 65 -18.64 2.99 5.17
N VAL A 66 -17.58 3.53 4.54
CA VAL A 66 -17.60 4.85 3.89
C VAL A 66 -18.66 4.92 2.79
N ALA A 67 -18.73 3.91 1.92
CA ALA A 67 -19.72 3.84 0.84
C ALA A 67 -21.17 3.78 1.36
N ALA A 68 -21.36 3.28 2.58
CA ALA A 68 -22.64 3.25 3.27
C ALA A 68 -22.90 4.48 4.17
N GLY A 69 -22.07 5.53 4.09
CA GLY A 69 -22.19 6.75 4.87
C GLY A 69 -21.85 6.58 6.36
N ARG A 70 -21.01 5.60 6.70
CA ARG A 70 -20.60 5.29 8.07
C ARG A 70 -19.08 5.36 8.23
N THR A 71 -18.64 5.50 9.47
CA THR A 71 -17.25 5.30 9.87
C THR A 71 -17.01 3.81 10.16
N PRO A 72 -15.89 3.20 9.73
CA PRO A 72 -15.58 1.82 10.06
C PRO A 72 -15.42 1.64 11.58
N ALA A 73 -15.84 0.48 12.08
CA ALA A 73 -15.73 0.16 13.49
C ALA A 73 -14.28 -0.12 13.86
N LEU A 74 -13.83 0.46 14.98
CA LEU A 74 -12.51 0.18 15.54
C LEU A 74 -12.65 -0.84 16.68
N PRO A 75 -11.70 -1.79 16.81
CA PRO A 75 -11.68 -2.76 17.92
C PRO A 75 -11.80 -2.13 19.31
N ALA A 76 -11.10 -1.01 19.54
CA ALA A 76 -11.18 -0.26 20.79
C ALA A 76 -10.69 1.17 20.58
N VAL A 77 -11.29 2.12 21.30
CA VAL A 77 -10.80 3.49 21.41
C VAL A 77 -10.78 3.86 22.88
N HIS A 78 -9.67 4.41 23.35
CA HIS A 78 -9.55 4.87 24.72
C HIS A 78 -8.64 6.10 24.82
N THR A 79 -8.70 6.79 25.95
CA THR A 79 -7.84 7.93 26.25
C THR A 79 -6.87 7.53 27.35
N ARG A 80 -5.58 7.77 27.12
CA ARG A 80 -4.53 7.51 28.11
C ARG A 80 -4.45 8.62 29.16
N PRO A 81 -3.80 8.37 30.32
CA PRO A 81 -3.38 9.46 31.20
C PRO A 81 -2.60 10.51 30.42
N GLY A 82 -2.98 11.78 30.53
CA GLY A 82 -2.45 12.88 29.71
C GLY A 82 -3.32 13.26 28.50
N GLY A 83 -4.46 12.60 28.30
CA GLY A 83 -5.49 13.06 27.36
C GLY A 83 -5.32 12.58 25.91
N GLN A 84 -4.23 11.88 25.58
CA GLN A 84 -4.01 11.36 24.22
C GLN A 84 -4.95 10.20 23.89
N VAL A 85 -5.64 10.31 22.75
CA VAL A 85 -6.51 9.25 22.22
C VAL A 85 -5.67 8.16 21.55
N VAL A 86 -6.03 6.91 21.82
CA VAL A 86 -5.43 5.72 21.22
C VAL A 86 -6.54 4.88 20.59
N ALA A 87 -6.38 4.59 19.30
CA ALA A 87 -7.26 3.74 18.53
C ALA A 87 -6.58 2.41 18.27
N ARG A 88 -7.15 1.31 18.76
CA ARG A 88 -6.75 -0.03 18.36
C ARG A 88 -7.28 -0.29 16.97
N VAL A 89 -6.41 -0.68 16.04
CA VAL A 89 -6.75 -0.94 14.64
C VAL A 89 -6.57 -2.39 14.23
N PHE A 90 -5.87 -3.20 15.04
CA PHE A 90 -5.66 -4.62 14.80
C PHE A 90 -5.65 -5.40 16.12
N PRO A 91 -6.20 -6.62 16.16
CA PRO A 91 -7.00 -7.29 15.13
C PRO A 91 -8.44 -6.78 15.10
N TRP A 92 -9.07 -6.73 13.92
CA TRP A 92 -10.44 -6.23 13.75
C TRP A 92 -11.46 -7.27 13.28
N ASN A 93 -11.01 -8.50 13.00
CA ASN A 93 -11.89 -9.63 12.69
C ASN A 93 -11.39 -10.93 13.33
N TRP A 94 -12.22 -11.98 13.25
CA TRP A 94 -11.92 -13.27 13.88
C TRP A 94 -10.71 -13.98 13.26
N SER A 95 -10.52 -13.89 11.94
CA SER A 95 -9.41 -14.59 11.27
C SER A 95 -8.07 -14.00 11.66
N GLN A 96 -7.98 -12.68 11.84
CA GLN A 96 -6.79 -12.02 12.36
C GLN A 96 -6.52 -12.38 13.83
N ASN A 97 -7.56 -12.42 14.67
CA ASN A 97 -7.42 -12.86 16.07
C ASN A 97 -6.89 -14.30 16.18
N LEU A 98 -7.29 -15.17 15.27
CA LEU A 98 -6.83 -16.56 15.22
C LEU A 98 -5.40 -16.67 14.71
N LEU A 99 -5.08 -16.05 13.57
CA LEU A 99 -3.79 -16.20 12.89
C LEU A 99 -2.65 -15.42 13.56
N MET A 100 -2.96 -14.26 14.14
CA MET A 100 -2.00 -13.35 14.78
C MET A 100 -2.32 -13.18 16.26
N ASN A 101 -2.63 -14.30 16.93
CA ASN A 101 -2.96 -14.29 18.34
C ASN A 101 -1.85 -13.63 19.17
N GLY A 102 -2.25 -12.74 20.09
CA GLY A 102 -1.32 -11.99 20.94
C GLY A 102 -0.71 -10.74 20.31
N VAL A 103 -0.99 -10.46 19.03
CA VAL A 103 -0.53 -9.23 18.35
C VAL A 103 -1.65 -8.20 18.29
N THR A 104 -1.35 -6.97 18.69
CA THR A 104 -2.26 -5.82 18.56
C THR A 104 -1.52 -4.64 17.96
N THR A 105 -2.27 -3.73 17.32
CA THR A 105 -1.72 -2.47 16.81
C THR A 105 -2.59 -1.32 17.27
N ASP A 106 -1.95 -0.38 17.96
CA ASP A 106 -2.56 0.83 18.50
C ASP A 106 -1.97 2.05 17.77
N VAL A 107 -2.83 2.90 17.22
CA VAL A 107 -2.44 4.17 16.61
C VAL A 107 -2.68 5.28 17.63
N TRP A 108 -1.61 6.02 17.95
CA TRP A 108 -1.67 7.12 18.91
C TRP A 108 -1.97 8.41 18.15
N MET A 109 -3.07 9.05 18.51
CA MET A 109 -3.55 10.21 17.76
C MET A 109 -2.68 11.44 18.06
N GLN A 110 -2.56 12.29 17.05
CA GLN A 110 -1.90 13.60 17.19
C GLN A 110 -2.66 14.51 18.17
N PRO A 111 -2.00 15.52 18.76
CA PRO A 111 -2.67 16.52 19.58
C PRO A 111 -3.86 17.17 18.84
N GLY A 112 -4.98 17.37 19.55
CA GLY A 112 -6.22 17.92 18.99
C GLY A 112 -7.23 16.89 18.48
N VAL A 113 -6.81 15.63 18.29
CA VAL A 113 -7.75 14.53 18.01
C VAL A 113 -8.30 14.00 19.34
N THR A 114 -9.62 14.06 19.47
CA THR A 114 -10.41 13.62 20.62
C THR A 114 -11.27 12.42 20.22
N GLN A 115 -11.84 11.70 21.20
CA GLN A 115 -12.76 10.60 20.87
C GLN A 115 -14.00 11.09 20.08
N ALA A 116 -14.41 12.35 20.31
CA ALA A 116 -15.58 12.94 19.66
C ALA A 116 -15.35 13.27 18.17
N ASN A 117 -14.14 13.71 17.80
CA ASN A 117 -13.82 14.06 16.40
C ASN A 117 -12.99 12.99 15.66
N LEU A 118 -12.61 11.88 16.31
CA LEU A 118 -11.80 10.81 15.72
C LEU A 118 -12.35 10.33 14.36
N ALA A 119 -13.67 10.22 14.25
CA ALA A 119 -14.35 9.78 13.03
C ALA A 119 -14.07 10.67 11.81
N GLU A 120 -13.81 11.96 12.02
CA GLU A 120 -13.47 12.94 10.97
C GLU A 120 -12.05 12.72 10.41
N HIS A 121 -11.19 12.07 11.19
CA HIS A 121 -9.81 11.76 10.81
C HIS A 121 -9.66 10.36 10.18
N ILE A 122 -10.68 9.50 10.30
CA ILE A 122 -10.70 8.19 9.64
C ILE A 122 -11.18 8.35 8.21
N ALA A 123 -10.41 7.80 7.26
CA ALA A 123 -10.72 7.87 5.83
C ALA A 123 -10.95 9.31 5.32
N ALA A 124 -10.20 10.27 5.86
CA ALA A 124 -10.42 11.72 5.69
C ALA A 124 -10.52 12.19 4.23
N PHE A 125 -9.85 11.50 3.29
CA PHE A 125 -10.00 11.74 1.86
C PHE A 125 -11.46 11.77 1.40
N TYR A 126 -12.27 10.83 1.90
CA TYR A 126 -13.65 10.63 1.46
C TYR A 126 -14.66 11.61 2.09
N HIS A 127 -14.23 12.41 3.08
CA HIS A 127 -15.06 13.46 3.67
C HIS A 127 -15.04 14.75 2.84
N LYS A 128 -14.04 14.94 1.96
CA LYS A 128 -13.92 16.17 1.17
C LYS A 128 -15.00 16.20 0.07
N PRO A 129 -15.81 17.26 -0.02
CA PRO A 129 -16.86 17.36 -1.03
C PRO A 129 -16.27 17.67 -2.41
N GLY A 130 -17.00 17.28 -3.46
CA GLY A 130 -16.67 17.63 -4.84
C GLY A 130 -15.60 16.74 -5.49
N PRO A 131 -15.21 17.05 -6.73
CA PRO A 131 -14.11 16.35 -7.39
C PRO A 131 -12.79 16.69 -6.70
N HIS A 132 -12.00 15.66 -6.38
CA HIS A 132 -10.64 15.86 -5.91
C HIS A 132 -9.73 16.22 -7.09
N PRO A 133 -8.75 17.13 -6.91
CA PRO A 133 -7.67 17.27 -7.88
C PRO A 133 -6.97 15.91 -7.98
N GLY A 134 -7.04 15.29 -9.15
CA GLY A 134 -6.25 14.08 -9.42
C GLY A 134 -4.78 14.44 -9.55
N GLY A 135 -3.91 13.43 -9.49
CA GLY A 135 -2.48 13.56 -9.72
C GLY A 135 -1.88 12.22 -10.11
N VAL A 136 -0.68 12.25 -10.67
CA VAL A 136 0.14 11.11 -11.01
C VAL A 136 1.21 10.92 -9.94
N ALA A 137 1.08 9.85 -9.17
CA ALA A 137 2.06 9.43 -8.19
C ALA A 137 3.08 8.48 -8.83
N LEU A 138 4.36 8.82 -8.72
CA LEU A 138 5.46 7.88 -8.95
C LEU A 138 5.70 7.07 -7.68
N VAL A 139 5.52 5.75 -7.75
CA VAL A 139 5.89 4.84 -6.66
C VAL A 139 7.20 4.16 -7.03
N LEU A 140 8.25 4.43 -6.26
CA LEU A 140 9.55 3.75 -6.36
C LEU A 140 9.52 2.51 -5.46
N GLY A 141 9.15 1.37 -6.04
CA GLY A 141 8.90 0.13 -5.31
C GLY A 141 10.16 -0.44 -4.67
N ALA A 142 10.07 -0.82 -3.40
CA ALA A 142 11.19 -1.37 -2.63
C ALA A 142 11.69 -2.73 -3.17
N GLY A 143 12.96 -3.02 -2.89
CA GLY A 143 13.66 -4.24 -3.31
C GLY A 143 13.60 -5.40 -2.30
N ASN A 144 13.42 -5.12 -1.02
CA ASN A 144 13.58 -6.11 0.07
C ASN A 144 12.35 -7.01 0.27
N ILE A 145 11.15 -6.44 0.35
CA ILE A 145 9.90 -7.18 0.53
C ILE A 145 9.01 -6.97 -0.69
N ASN A 146 8.58 -8.07 -1.29
CA ASN A 146 7.93 -8.04 -2.59
C ASN A 146 6.51 -7.44 -2.56
N SER A 147 5.84 -7.38 -1.41
CA SER A 147 4.51 -6.76 -1.28
C SER A 147 4.55 -5.24 -1.13
N ILE A 148 5.64 -4.65 -0.63
CA ILE A 148 5.76 -3.21 -0.38
C ILE A 148 5.36 -2.37 -1.62
N PRO A 149 5.86 -2.65 -2.84
CA PRO A 149 5.43 -1.92 -4.04
C PRO A 149 3.90 -1.89 -4.24
N ALA A 150 3.19 -2.98 -3.94
CA ALA A 150 1.74 -3.04 -4.03
C ALA A 150 1.06 -2.23 -2.92
N LEU A 151 1.58 -2.31 -1.69
CA LEU A 151 1.02 -1.61 -0.54
C LEU A 151 1.13 -0.08 -0.69
N ASP A 152 2.29 0.38 -1.13
CA ASP A 152 2.58 1.81 -1.39
C ASP A 152 1.68 2.33 -2.51
N MET A 153 1.57 1.58 -3.62
CA MET A 153 0.67 1.88 -4.72
C MET A 153 -0.79 1.96 -4.27
N LEU A 154 -1.27 0.97 -3.50
CA LEU A 154 -2.65 0.96 -3.01
C LEU A 154 -2.92 2.16 -2.10
N TYR A 155 -1.96 2.60 -1.29
CA TYR A 155 -2.09 3.80 -0.48
C TYR A 155 -2.32 5.04 -1.35
N LYS A 156 -1.49 5.25 -2.39
CA LYS A 156 -1.64 6.37 -3.33
C LYS A 156 -2.99 6.33 -4.07
N LEU A 157 -3.41 5.15 -4.54
CA LEU A 157 -4.70 4.96 -5.23
C LEU A 157 -5.91 5.19 -4.30
N VAL A 158 -5.85 4.66 -3.08
CA VAL A 158 -7.02 4.55 -2.19
C VAL A 158 -7.08 5.70 -1.19
N ALA A 159 -5.99 6.00 -0.49
CA ALA A 159 -5.96 7.05 0.51
C ALA A 159 -5.76 8.44 -0.10
N ASP A 160 -4.86 8.58 -1.08
CA ASP A 160 -4.56 9.90 -1.67
C ASP A 160 -5.44 10.22 -2.88
N GLY A 161 -5.96 9.21 -3.57
CA GLY A 161 -6.86 9.37 -4.71
C GLY A 161 -6.17 9.72 -6.03
N GLU A 162 -4.87 9.45 -6.12
CA GLU A 162 -4.05 9.64 -7.32
C GLU A 162 -4.08 8.41 -8.23
N VAL A 163 -3.56 8.54 -9.45
CA VAL A 163 -3.20 7.42 -10.32
C VAL A 163 -1.71 7.13 -10.19
N VAL A 164 -1.30 5.88 -10.40
CA VAL A 164 0.06 5.45 -10.06
C VAL A 164 0.85 5.01 -11.29
N LEU A 165 2.07 5.54 -11.40
CA LEU A 165 3.16 4.91 -12.13
C LEU A 165 4.05 4.15 -11.13
N LEU A 166 3.93 2.82 -11.11
CA LEU A 166 4.73 1.95 -10.25
C LEU A 166 6.01 1.55 -10.98
N LYS A 167 7.15 1.99 -10.46
CA LYS A 167 8.47 1.58 -10.94
C LYS A 167 9.06 0.53 -10.02
N PHE A 168 9.25 -0.69 -10.52
CA PHE A 168 9.90 -1.76 -9.75
C PHE A 168 11.39 -1.49 -9.55
N ASN A 169 11.91 -1.87 -8.39
CA ASN A 169 13.35 -2.07 -8.23
C ASN A 169 13.83 -3.19 -9.18
N PRO A 170 14.96 -3.02 -9.90
CA PRO A 170 15.53 -4.06 -10.75
C PRO A 170 15.62 -5.45 -10.10
N VAL A 171 15.90 -5.52 -8.79
CA VAL A 171 16.00 -6.81 -8.10
C VAL A 171 14.68 -7.59 -8.06
N ASN A 172 13.54 -6.91 -8.27
CA ASN A 172 12.19 -7.49 -8.23
C ASN A 172 11.44 -7.35 -9.56
N GLU A 173 12.10 -6.97 -10.66
CA GLU A 173 11.44 -6.72 -11.93
C GLU A 173 10.72 -7.94 -12.51
N TYR A 174 11.16 -9.15 -12.12
CA TYR A 174 10.53 -10.42 -12.47
C TYR A 174 9.07 -10.54 -11.97
N LEU A 175 8.64 -9.71 -11.02
CA LEU A 175 7.27 -9.66 -10.52
C LEU A 175 6.35 -8.77 -11.34
N ALA A 176 6.88 -7.89 -12.21
CA ALA A 176 6.05 -6.94 -12.94
C ALA A 176 4.92 -7.61 -13.74
N PRO A 177 5.15 -8.70 -14.52
CA PRO A 177 4.06 -9.38 -15.24
C PRO A 177 3.04 -10.05 -14.32
N ILE A 178 3.44 -10.45 -13.11
CA ILE A 178 2.53 -11.04 -12.11
C ILE A 178 1.64 -9.95 -11.53
N PHE A 179 2.22 -8.78 -11.22
CA PHE A 179 1.47 -7.62 -10.72
C PHE A 179 0.50 -7.06 -11.77
N GLU A 180 0.88 -7.03 -13.06
CA GLU A 180 -0.03 -6.66 -14.13
C GLU A 180 -1.28 -7.53 -14.18
N ARG A 181 -1.14 -8.84 -13.92
CA ARG A 181 -2.29 -9.76 -13.84
C ARG A 181 -3.11 -9.57 -12.57
N ILE A 182 -2.46 -9.41 -11.41
CA ILE A 182 -3.16 -9.20 -10.13
C ILE A 182 -3.96 -7.90 -10.16
N PHE A 183 -3.35 -6.82 -10.65
CA PHE A 183 -3.96 -5.49 -10.70
C PHE A 183 -4.55 -5.15 -12.06
N ALA A 184 -4.89 -6.15 -12.88
CA ALA A 184 -5.48 -5.96 -14.20
C ALA A 184 -6.68 -4.98 -14.22
N PRO A 185 -7.60 -4.97 -13.23
CA PRO A 185 -8.68 -3.98 -13.18
C PRO A 185 -8.18 -2.53 -13.10
N PHE A 186 -7.13 -2.27 -12.31
CA PHE A 186 -6.52 -0.94 -12.20
C PHE A 186 -5.73 -0.55 -13.45
N VAL A 187 -5.04 -1.50 -14.08
CA VAL A 187 -4.29 -1.28 -15.33
C VAL A 187 -5.23 -0.96 -16.48
N ALA A 188 -6.27 -1.78 -16.67
CA ALA A 188 -7.29 -1.60 -17.70
C ALA A 188 -8.07 -0.30 -17.52
N GLY A 189 -8.37 0.08 -16.26
CA GLY A 189 -9.00 1.35 -15.93
C GLY A 189 -8.10 2.59 -16.09
N GLY A 190 -6.81 2.41 -16.43
CA GLY A 190 -5.87 3.52 -16.58
C GLY A 190 -5.40 4.14 -15.25
N PHE A 191 -5.72 3.51 -14.11
CA PHE A 191 -5.33 3.99 -12.79
C PHE A 191 -3.92 3.55 -12.38
N LEU A 192 -3.39 2.51 -13.02
CA LEU A 192 -2.07 1.96 -12.79
C LEU A 192 -1.30 1.79 -14.11
N ARG A 193 -0.03 2.18 -14.10
CA ARG A 193 0.99 1.75 -15.06
C ARG A 193 2.16 1.16 -14.30
N ILE A 194 2.66 0.03 -14.76
CA ILE A 194 3.82 -0.64 -14.19
C ILE A 194 4.98 -0.45 -15.16
N THR A 195 6.15 -0.09 -14.63
CA THR A 195 7.39 0.03 -15.40
C THR A 195 8.55 -0.59 -14.63
N THR A 196 9.57 -0.99 -15.36
CA THR A 196 10.85 -1.48 -14.83
C THR A 196 11.98 -0.55 -15.28
N GLY A 197 13.20 -0.80 -14.80
CA GLY A 197 14.38 -0.04 -15.21
C GLY A 197 15.36 0.26 -14.08
N GLY A 198 16.59 0.60 -14.44
CA GLY A 198 17.67 0.91 -13.51
C GLY A 198 17.57 2.29 -12.85
N ALA A 199 18.71 2.79 -12.39
CA ALA A 199 18.82 4.11 -11.76
C ALA A 199 18.48 5.24 -12.74
N GLU A 200 18.88 5.14 -14.01
CA GLU A 200 18.63 6.18 -15.03
C GLU A 200 17.13 6.42 -15.26
N VAL A 201 16.34 5.34 -15.36
CA VAL A 201 14.87 5.44 -15.44
C VAL A 201 14.30 6.07 -14.18
N GLY A 202 14.82 5.69 -13.00
CA GLY A 202 14.42 6.32 -11.73
C GLY A 202 14.66 7.82 -11.74
N ALA A 203 15.88 8.25 -12.07
CA ALA A 203 16.28 9.66 -12.12
C ALA A 203 15.45 10.48 -13.12
N TYR A 204 15.20 9.92 -14.31
CA TYR A 204 14.33 10.54 -15.31
C TYR A 204 12.91 10.73 -14.76
N LEU A 205 12.32 9.68 -14.20
CA LEU A 205 10.93 9.72 -13.70
C LEU A 205 10.77 10.69 -12.53
N THR A 206 11.74 10.76 -11.61
CA THR A 206 11.68 11.65 -10.45
C THR A 206 11.76 13.14 -10.82
N GLN A 207 12.25 13.46 -12.01
CA GLN A 207 12.36 14.83 -12.53
C GLN A 207 11.31 15.14 -13.61
N HIS A 208 10.46 14.17 -13.95
CA HIS A 208 9.55 14.30 -15.07
C HIS A 208 8.39 15.26 -14.73
N PRO A 209 8.08 16.27 -15.57
CA PRO A 209 7.09 17.31 -15.25
C PRO A 209 5.64 16.81 -15.14
N GLY A 210 5.38 15.57 -15.59
CA GLY A 210 4.07 14.91 -15.45
C GLY A 210 3.91 14.05 -14.20
N ILE A 211 4.87 14.09 -13.26
CA ILE A 211 4.75 13.44 -11.94
C ILE A 211 4.44 14.50 -10.90
N ASP A 212 3.33 14.34 -10.20
CA ASP A 212 2.84 15.29 -9.20
C ASP A 212 3.38 14.96 -7.79
N THR A 213 3.46 13.66 -7.47
CA THR A 213 3.96 13.20 -6.17
C THR A 213 4.88 11.99 -6.31
N ILE A 214 5.81 11.84 -5.38
CA ILE A 214 6.73 10.69 -5.30
C ILE A 214 6.49 9.97 -3.98
N HIS A 215 6.27 8.66 -4.05
CA HIS A 215 6.30 7.75 -2.91
C HIS A 215 7.54 6.86 -3.04
N ILE A 216 8.42 6.90 -2.05
CA ILE A 216 9.64 6.11 -2.02
C ILE A 216 9.70 5.28 -0.75
N THR A 217 9.94 3.98 -0.94
CA THR A 217 10.38 3.08 0.12
C THR A 217 11.76 2.56 -0.25
N GLY A 218 12.80 3.07 0.42
CA GLY A 218 14.18 2.83 0.01
C GLY A 218 15.19 3.37 1.03
N SER A 219 16.45 3.50 0.59
CA SER A 219 17.52 4.05 1.45
C SER A 219 17.42 5.57 1.58
N GLU A 220 17.87 6.08 2.72
CA GLU A 220 18.11 7.52 2.96
C GLU A 220 18.88 8.18 1.81
N ARG A 221 19.99 7.55 1.38
CA ARG A 221 20.77 8.02 0.23
C ARG A 221 19.95 8.21 -1.05
N THR A 222 19.00 7.31 -1.33
CA THR A 222 18.15 7.45 -2.54
C THR A 222 17.17 8.60 -2.37
N HIS A 223 16.59 8.73 -1.17
CA HIS A 223 15.72 9.85 -0.82
C HIS A 223 16.45 11.19 -0.98
N ASP A 224 17.64 11.32 -0.40
CA ASP A 224 18.41 12.56 -0.40
C ASP A 224 18.91 12.92 -1.80
N ALA A 225 19.32 11.93 -2.59
CA ALA A 225 19.68 12.17 -3.99
C ALA A 225 18.49 12.67 -4.84
N ILE A 226 17.25 12.25 -4.53
CA ILE A 226 16.04 12.74 -5.21
C ILE A 226 15.71 14.16 -4.76
N LEU A 227 15.81 14.44 -3.46
CA LEU A 227 15.39 15.71 -2.88
C LEU A 227 16.42 16.84 -3.10
N TYR A 228 17.70 16.52 -2.94
CA TYR A 228 18.81 17.49 -2.96
C TYR A 228 19.70 17.38 -4.22
N GLY A 229 19.53 16.32 -5.02
CA GLY A 229 20.39 16.03 -6.18
C GLY A 229 21.70 15.35 -5.78
N GLY A 230 22.55 15.01 -6.77
CA GLY A 230 23.81 14.27 -6.55
C GLY A 230 24.97 15.10 -5.97
N GLY A 231 24.70 16.24 -5.33
CA GLY A 231 25.70 17.10 -4.70
C GLY A 231 26.06 16.66 -3.28
N ALA A 232 26.91 17.43 -2.59
CA ALA A 232 27.36 17.11 -1.22
C ALA A 232 26.22 17.01 -0.18
N GLU A 233 25.06 17.59 -0.47
CA GLU A 233 23.85 17.51 0.36
C GLU A 233 23.03 16.23 0.11
N GLY A 234 23.33 15.45 -0.94
CA GLY A 234 22.62 14.23 -1.34
C GLY A 234 23.45 12.93 -1.28
N VAL A 235 24.59 12.93 -0.58
CA VAL A 235 25.51 11.78 -0.43
C VAL A 235 25.83 11.49 1.02
#